data_AF-A0A523UCN1-F1
#
_entry.id   AF-A0A523UCN1-F1
#
_cell.length_a   1.000
_cell.length_b   1.000
_cell.length_c   1.000
_cell.angle_alpha   90.00
_cell.angle_beta   90.00
_cell.angle_gamma   90.00
#
_symmetry.space_group_name_H-M   'P 1'
#
loop_
_entity.id
_entity.type
_entity.pdbx_description
1 polymer ?
#
loop_
_entity_poly.entity_id
_entity_poly.type
_entity_poly.pdbx_seq_one_letter_code
_entity_poly.pdbx_strand_id
1 'polypeptide(L)' 'FHLVFHPPHTLGLCDQCGTQLSQREDDKEVTVRERMKTYEKQTFPLIEYYQSQGLLAKINANKSIEEVFEDLCKVLDGRS' A
#
# COMPACT_ATOMS: atom_id res chain seq x y z
N PHE A 1 -2.23 11.33 -0.32
CA PHE A 1 -2.04 12.13 0.91
C PHE A 1 -2.41 11.29 2.11
N HIS A 2 -1.75 11.53 3.24
CA HIS A 2 -2.07 10.95 4.53
C HIS A 2 -1.81 12.01 5.61
N LEU A 3 -2.74 12.23 6.53
CA LEU A 3 -2.67 13.35 7.48
C LEU A 3 -1.39 13.38 8.34
N VAL A 4 -0.79 12.22 8.61
CA VAL A 4 0.46 12.07 9.39
C VAL A 4 1.68 11.75 8.52
N PHE A 5 1.66 10.62 7.78
CA PHE A 5 2.83 10.12 7.05
C PHE A 5 3.15 10.83 5.74
N HIS A 6 2.17 11.52 5.12
CA HIS A 6 2.39 12.27 3.88
C HIS A 6 1.35 13.40 3.75
N PRO A 7 1.39 14.39 4.65
CA PRO A 7 0.38 15.45 4.70
C PRO A 7 0.50 16.34 3.46
N PRO A 8 -0.62 16.92 2.98
CA PRO A 8 -0.54 17.94 1.95
C PRO A 8 0.16 19.19 2.51
N HIS A 9 0.79 19.99 1.64
CA HIS A 9 1.36 21.27 2.03
C HIS A 9 0.30 22.24 2.58
N THR A 10 -0.90 22.23 1.98
CA THR A 10 -2.06 22.96 2.49
C THR A 10 -3.18 21.98 2.84
N LEU A 11 -3.67 22.05 4.07
CA LEU A 11 -4.70 21.13 4.57
C LEU A 11 -5.93 21.13 3.65
N GLY A 12 -6.27 19.95 3.14
CA GLY A 12 -7.45 19.75 2.30
C GLY A 12 -7.25 20.11 0.83
N LEU A 13 -6.05 20.48 0.38
CA LEU A 13 -5.78 20.80 -1.04
C LEU A 13 -4.71 19.88 -1.64
N CYS A 14 -4.86 19.59 -2.93
CA CYS A 14 -3.85 18.88 -3.71
C CYS A 14 -2.65 19.78 -3.99
N ASP A 15 -1.46 19.29 -3.67
CA ASP A 15 -0.20 20.04 -3.85
C ASP A 15 0.15 20.32 -5.33
N GLN A 16 -0.45 19.59 -6.28
CA GLN A 16 -0.17 19.76 -7.72
C GLN A 16 -1.18 20.66 -8.44
N CYS A 17 -2.48 20.54 -8.13
CA CYS A 17 -3.53 21.23 -8.87
C CYS A 17 -4.45 22.10 -8.00
N GLY A 18 -4.24 22.14 -6.68
CA GLY A 18 -5.04 22.94 -5.75
C GLY A 18 -6.49 22.47 -5.57
N THR A 19 -6.89 21.32 -6.14
CA THR A 19 -8.25 20.79 -5.96
C THR A 19 -8.45 20.27 -4.54
N GLN A 20 -9.68 20.38 -4.03
CA GLN A 20 -10.04 19.90 -2.69
C GLN A 20 -9.88 18.38 -2.57
N LEU A 21 -9.21 17.95 -1.51
CA LEU A 21 -9.08 16.55 -1.13
C LEU A 21 -10.31 16.11 -0.35
N SER A 22 -10.78 14.91 -0.63
CA SER A 22 -11.85 14.25 0.11
C SER A 22 -11.38 12.89 0.61
N GLN A 23 -11.87 12.47 1.78
CA GLN A 23 -11.77 11.07 2.18
C GLN A 23 -12.68 10.23 1.27
N ARG A 24 -12.20 9.07 0.83
CA ARG A 24 -13.03 8.16 0.05
C ARG A 24 -14.04 7.47 0.97
N GLU A 25 -15.23 7.21 0.44
CA GLU A 25 -16.30 6.54 1.19
C GLU A 25 -15.90 5.15 1.73
N ASP A 26 -15.00 4.45 1.03
CA ASP A 26 -14.51 3.13 1.39
C ASP A 26 -13.34 3.11 2.39
N ASP A 27 -12.90 4.28 2.84
CA ASP A 27 -11.86 4.44 3.89
C ASP A 27 -12.47 4.67 5.30
N LYS A 28 -13.80 4.54 5.45
CA LYS A 28 -14.47 4.52 6.76
C LYS A 28 -14.11 3.25 7.53
N GLU A 29 -14.00 3.33 8.86
CA GLU A 29 -13.56 2.21 9.71
C GLU A 29 -14.34 0.92 9.45
N VAL A 30 -15.67 1.00 9.39
CA VAL A 30 -16.54 -0.17 9.14
C VAL A 30 -16.19 -0.84 7.82
N THR A 31 -16.04 -0.05 6.75
CA THR A 31 -15.69 -0.55 5.42
C THR A 31 -14.28 -1.13 5.38
N VAL A 32 -13.31 -0.48 6.03
CA VAL A 32 -11.93 -0.98 6.15
C VAL A 32 -11.91 -2.32 6.88
N ARG A 33 -12.68 -2.46 7.97
CA ARG A 33 -12.75 -3.71 8.75
C ARG A 33 -13.32 -4.87 7.92
N GLU A 34 -14.37 -4.62 7.14
CA GLU A 34 -14.90 -5.64 6.22
C GLU A 34 -13.94 -5.95 5.06
N ARG A 35 -13.25 -4.94 4.52
CA ARG A 35 -12.20 -5.13 3.50
C ARG A 35 -11.08 -6.03 4.02
N MET A 36 -10.65 -5.87 5.27
CA MET A 36 -9.63 -6.74 5.88
C MET A 36 -10.09 -8.18 6.02
N LYS A 37 -11.34 -8.43 6.45
CA LYS A 37 -11.90 -9.78 6.50
C LYS A 37 -11.95 -10.43 5.11
N THR A 38 -12.28 -9.67 4.08
CA THR A 38 -12.29 -10.15 2.69
C THR A 38 -10.87 -10.47 2.22
N TYR A 39 -9.90 -9.59 2.49
CA TYR A 39 -8.48 -9.82 2.20
C TYR A 39 -7.98 -11.12 2.84
N GLU A 40 -8.26 -11.34 4.12
CA GLU A 40 -7.86 -12.56 4.84
C GLU A 40 -8.44 -13.83 4.20
N LYS A 41 -9.69 -13.79 3.72
CA LYS A 41 -10.35 -14.96 3.14
C LYS A 41 -9.95 -15.23 1.70
N GLN A 42 -9.72 -14.18 0.91
CA GLN A 42 -9.65 -14.29 -0.55
C GLN A 42 -8.25 -14.01 -1.11
N THR A 43 -7.51 -13.09 -0.50
CA THR A 43 -6.21 -12.63 -1.01
C THR A 43 -5.05 -13.24 -0.24
N PHE A 44 -5.16 -13.37 1.09
CA PHE A 44 -4.09 -13.93 1.92
C PHE A 44 -3.65 -15.35 1.49
N PRO A 45 -4.54 -16.28 1.09
CA PRO A 45 -4.12 -17.61 0.61
C PRO A 45 -3.25 -17.56 -0.67
N LEU A 46 -3.30 -16.47 -1.44
CA LEU A 46 -2.46 -16.30 -2.64
C LEU A 46 -0.96 -16.20 -2.29
N ILE A 47 -0.62 -15.85 -1.05
CA ILE A 47 0.77 -15.88 -0.56
C ILE A 47 1.35 -17.29 -0.71
N GLU A 48 0.63 -18.31 -0.23
CA GLU A 48 1.07 -19.71 -0.34
C GLU A 48 1.12 -20.16 -1.79
N TYR A 49 0.12 -19.79 -2.59
CA TYR A 49 0.07 -20.10 -4.02
C TYR A 49 1.32 -19.59 -4.76
N TYR A 50 1.65 -18.31 -4.66
CA TYR A 50 2.83 -17.75 -5.34
C TYR A 50 4.16 -18.18 -4.70
N GLN A 51 4.18 -18.48 -3.40
CA GLN A 51 5.36 -19.04 -2.74
C GLN A 51 5.66 -20.45 -3.28
N SER A 52 4.63 -21.29 -3.50
CA SER A 52 4.80 -22.64 -4.05
C SER A 52 5.36 -22.66 -5.48
N GLN A 53 5.12 -21.59 -6.24
CA GLN A 53 5.64 -21.42 -7.60
C GLN A 53 7.04 -20.78 -7.64
N GLY A 54 7.61 -20.42 -6.48
CA GLY A 54 8.88 -19.68 -6.42
C GLY A 54 8.80 -18.25 -6.95
N LEU A 55 7.60 -17.70 -7.14
CA LEU A 55 7.39 -16.37 -7.73
C LEU A 55 7.36 -15.25 -6.68
N LEU A 56 7.02 -15.58 -5.43
CA LEU A 56 6.84 -14.61 -4.35
C LEU A 56 8.18 -14.01 -3.87
N ALA A 57 8.25 -12.67 -3.79
CA ALA A 57 9.24 -11.94 -2.98
C ALA A 57 8.53 -11.24 -1.82
N LYS A 58 9.19 -11.16 -0.65
CA LYS A 58 8.67 -10.49 0.54
C LYS A 58 9.44 -9.19 0.78
N ILE A 59 8.72 -8.09 0.96
CA ILE A 59 9.28 -6.76 1.23
C ILE A 59 8.61 -6.20 2.49
N ASN A 60 9.38 -5.57 3.39
CA ASN A 60 8.84 -4.97 4.60
C ASN A 60 8.25 -3.58 4.29
N ALA A 61 6.92 -3.51 4.18
CA ALA A 61 6.19 -2.28 3.87
C ALA A 61 6.02 -1.29 5.05
N ASN A 62 6.63 -1.56 6.22
CA ASN A 62 6.58 -0.63 7.38
C ASN A 62 7.74 0.39 7.40
N LYS A 63 8.63 0.37 6.42
CA LYS A 63 9.74 1.33 6.28
C LYS A 63 9.29 2.63 5.59
N SER A 64 10.21 3.59 5.42
CA SER A 64 9.96 4.78 4.60
C SER A 64 9.69 4.40 3.13
N ILE A 65 9.06 5.32 2.38
CA ILE A 65 8.73 5.09 0.96
C ILE A 65 9.99 4.81 0.16
N GLU A 66 11.07 5.53 0.45
CA GLU A 66 12.37 5.43 -0.20
C GLU A 66 13.02 4.06 0.06
N GLU A 67 13.01 3.59 1.31
CA GLU A 67 13.55 2.29 1.67
C GLU A 67 12.76 1.13 1.06
N VAL A 68 11.42 1.22 1.06
CA VAL A 68 10.56 0.20 0.42
C VAL A 68 10.82 0.15 -1.09
N PHE A 69 10.98 1.31 -1.72
CA PHE A 69 11.29 1.39 -3.16
C PHE A 69 12.67 0.78 -3.48
N GLU A 70 13.68 1.07 -2.67
CA GLU A 70 15.02 0.49 -2.85
C GLU A 70 15.00 -1.04 -2.67
N ASP A 71 14.31 -1.54 -1.65
CA ASP A 71 14.11 -2.99 -1.44
C ASP A 71 13.42 -3.65 -2.65
N LEU A 72 12.44 -2.97 -3.25
CA LEU A 72 11.75 -3.44 -4.45
C LEU A 72 12.69 -3.49 -5.67
N CYS A 73 13.49 -2.45 -5.91
CA CYS A 73 14.48 -2.44 -7.00
C CYS A 73 15.47 -3.60 -6.86
N LYS A 74 16.04 -3.81 -5.67
CA LYS A 74 16.97 -4.93 -5.40
C LYS A 74 16.37 -6.29 -5.73
N VAL A 75 15.09 -6.50 -5.40
CA VAL A 75 14.37 -7.74 -5.72
C VAL A 75 14.22 -7.94 -7.23
N LEU A 76 13.95 -6.88 -7.99
CA LEU A 76 13.75 -6.96 -9.44
C LEU A 76 15.07 -7.09 -10.20
N ASP A 77 16.08 -6.30 -9.82
CA ASP A 77 17.41 -6.35 -10.44
C ASP A 77 18.13 -7.66 -10.15
N GLY A 78 17.89 -8.28 -8.99
CA GLY A 78 18.42 -9.62 -8.67
C GLY A 78 17.73 -10.77 -9.40
N ARG A 79 16.66 -10.50 -10.17
CA ARG A 79 15.92 -11.49 -10.96
C ARG A 79 16.25 -11.46 -12.46
N SER A 80 17.10 -10.52 -12.91
CA SER A 80 17.59 -10.43 -14.30
C SER A 80 18.70 -11.42 -14.62
#